data_AF-A0A920E6P6-F1
#
_entry.id   AF-A0A920E6P6-F1
#
_cell.length_a   1.000
_cell.length_b   1.000
_cell.length_c   1.000
_cell.angle_alpha   90.00
_cell.angle_beta   90.00
_cell.angle_gamma   90.00
#
_symmetry.space_group_name_H-M   'P 1'
#
loop_
_entity.id
_entity.type
_entity.pdbx_description
1 polymer ?
#
loop_
_entity_poly.entity_id
_entity_poly.type
_entity_poly.pdbx_seq_one_letter_code
_entity_poly.pdbx_strand_id
1 'polypeptide(L)'
;MVWSENITPFKPLTFPLGRLLMTLSRSIHEIVWALFLCAVFGLGALSGICAIAVRSVGFIAKMSSEAIEDIDVGPIEAIRSAGGNGFQILIYAIIPQVIPQILGVIIFEWEINIRRSAILGLVGAGGLGLVFFRQMNTLIFMG
;
A
#
# COMPACT_ATOMS: atom_id res chain seq x y z
N MET A 1 -1.33 -0.87 -17.10
CA MET A 1 -2.35 0.12 -16.70
C MET A 1 -2.77 0.91 -17.95
N VAL A 2 -3.49 0.27 -18.87
CA VAL A 2 -3.98 0.86 -20.15
C VAL A 2 -5.50 0.78 -20.25
N TRP A 3 -6.21 0.44 -19.17
CA TRP A 3 -7.66 0.26 -19.22
C TRP A 3 -8.30 0.95 -18.02
N SER A 4 -8.61 2.24 -18.16
CA SER A 4 -9.50 2.95 -17.24
C SER A 4 -10.27 4.03 -18.00
N GLU A 5 -11.18 3.62 -18.89
CA GLU A 5 -12.03 4.56 -19.63
C GLU A 5 -13.44 4.74 -19.04
N ASN A 6 -13.88 3.98 -18.04
CA ASN A 6 -15.32 3.74 -17.94
C ASN A 6 -16.08 3.86 -16.61
N ILE A 7 -15.54 4.38 -15.48
CA ILE A 7 -16.35 4.38 -14.23
C ILE A 7 -16.35 5.68 -13.41
N THR A 8 -15.86 6.81 -13.94
CA THR A 8 -16.07 8.12 -13.28
C THR A 8 -16.81 9.12 -14.18
N PRO A 9 -17.93 9.73 -13.73
CA PRO A 9 -18.73 10.64 -14.55
C PRO A 9 -18.06 12.00 -14.85
N PHE A 10 -16.88 12.30 -14.27
CA PHE A 10 -16.14 13.56 -14.46
C PHE A 10 -14.73 13.35 -15.06
N LYS A 11 -14.68 12.85 -16.30
CA LYS A 11 -13.48 12.39 -17.05
C LYS A 11 -12.22 13.30 -17.08
N PRO A 12 -12.28 14.65 -17.21
CA PRO A 12 -11.06 15.43 -17.43
C PRO A 12 -10.40 15.94 -16.14
N LEU A 13 -11.08 15.86 -14.99
CA LEU A 13 -10.58 16.43 -13.74
C LEU A 13 -10.08 15.34 -12.78
N THR A 14 -10.86 14.28 -12.59
CA THR A 14 -10.53 13.20 -11.63
C THR A 14 -9.36 12.34 -12.08
N PHE A 15 -9.23 12.08 -13.39
CA PHE A 15 -8.11 11.30 -13.94
C PHE A 15 -6.75 11.98 -13.74
N PRO A 16 -6.53 13.25 -14.14
CA PRO A 16 -5.28 13.92 -13.84
C PRO A 16 -5.11 14.18 -12.35
N LEU A 17 -6.16 14.40 -11.55
CA LEU A 17 -6.04 14.54 -10.09
C LEU A 17 -5.59 13.25 -9.40
N GLY A 18 -6.18 12.10 -9.75
CA GLY A 18 -5.76 10.80 -9.23
C GLY A 18 -4.32 10.49 -9.62
N ARG A 19 -3.95 10.79 -10.86
CA ARG A 19 -2.57 10.65 -11.35
C ARG A 19 -1.61 11.62 -10.66
N LEU A 20 -2.00 12.88 -10.47
CA LEU A 20 -1.22 13.89 -9.74
C LEU A 20 -1.03 13.48 -8.29
N LEU A 21 -2.08 13.04 -7.60
CA LEU A 21 -2.01 12.59 -6.21
C LEU A 21 -1.13 11.35 -6.08
N MET A 22 -1.20 10.40 -7.01
CA MET A 22 -0.30 9.24 -7.04
C MET A 22 1.14 9.64 -7.34
N THR A 23 1.36 10.54 -8.30
CA THR A 23 2.68 11.04 -8.67
C THR A 23 3.27 11.83 -7.51
N LEU A 24 2.52 12.72 -6.87
CA LEU A 24 2.92 13.48 -5.68
C LEU A 24 3.19 12.56 -4.49
N SER A 25 2.32 11.57 -4.25
CA SER A 25 2.51 10.57 -3.19
C SER A 25 3.74 9.68 -3.45
N ARG A 26 4.16 9.48 -4.71
CA ARG A 26 5.44 8.81 -5.04
C ARG A 26 6.63 9.76 -5.01
N SER A 27 6.43 11.04 -5.34
CA SER A 27 7.48 12.06 -5.30
C SER A 27 7.92 12.36 -3.88
N ILE A 28 6.99 12.34 -2.92
CA ILE A 28 7.31 12.45 -1.49
C ILE A 28 7.64 11.05 -0.98
N HIS A 29 8.91 10.66 -1.19
CA HIS A 29 9.43 9.38 -0.72
C HIS A 29 9.30 9.28 0.81
N GLU A 30 9.18 8.07 1.34
CA GLU A 30 9.08 7.85 2.79
C GLU A 30 10.19 8.42 3.64
N ILE A 31 11.36 8.66 3.06
CA ILE A 31 12.49 9.28 3.73
C ILE A 31 12.11 10.72 4.10
N VAL A 32 11.34 11.42 3.27
CA VAL A 32 10.86 12.78 3.57
C VAL A 32 9.90 12.76 4.76
N TRP A 33 8.93 11.83 4.76
CA TRP A 33 8.02 11.64 5.89
C TRP A 33 8.74 11.23 7.17
N ALA A 34 9.75 10.35 7.05
CA ALA A 34 10.59 9.94 8.16
C ALA A 34 11.36 11.11 8.76
N LEU A 35 12.05 11.90 7.92
CA LEU A 35 12.81 13.07 8.37
C LEU A 35 11.90 14.13 9.01
N PHE A 36 10.73 14.38 8.41
CA PHE A 36 9.74 15.30 8.96
C PHE A 36 9.21 14.82 10.32
N LEU A 37 8.81 13.56 10.43
CA LEU A 37 8.31 12.99 11.69
C LEU A 37 9.40 12.82 12.74
N CYS A 38 10.65 12.56 12.35
CA CYS A 38 11.79 12.60 13.27
C CYS A 38 12.05 14.02 13.78
N ALA A 39 11.85 15.06 12.95
CA ALA A 39 11.98 16.45 13.40
C ALA A 39 10.88 16.85 14.39
N VAL A 40 9.67 16.30 14.22
CA VAL A 40 8.51 16.60 15.10
C VAL A 40 8.54 15.77 16.40
N PHE A 41 8.74 14.46 16.30
CA PHE A 41 8.63 13.51 17.42
C PHE A 41 9.99 13.10 18.03
N GLY A 42 11.10 13.50 17.41
CA GLY A 42 12.45 13.06 17.77
C GLY A 42 12.87 11.76 17.08
N LEU A 43 14.15 11.42 17.26
CA LEU A 43 14.73 10.16 16.76
C LEU A 43 14.20 8.97 17.56
N GLY A 44 13.75 7.92 16.88
CA GLY A 44 13.27 6.70 17.52
C GLY A 44 12.18 5.99 16.73
N ALA A 45 11.96 4.71 17.07
CA ALA A 45 11.09 3.78 16.32
C ALA A 45 9.66 4.30 16.06
N LEU A 46 9.13 5.12 16.96
CA LEU A 46 7.80 5.72 16.81
C LEU A 46 7.70 6.57 15.54
N SER A 47 8.72 7.40 15.26
CA SER A 47 8.76 8.25 14.06
C SER A 47 8.76 7.43 12.78
N GLY A 48 9.51 6.32 12.75
CA GLY A 48 9.55 5.40 11.61
C GLY A 48 8.25 4.62 11.40
N ILE A 49 7.60 4.17 12.47
CA ILE A 49 6.30 3.50 12.41
C ILE A 49 5.24 4.47 11.86
N CYS A 50 5.19 5.70 12.37
CA CYS A 50 4.26 6.72 11.89
C CYS A 50 4.53 7.09 10.42
N ALA A 51 5.79 7.18 10.00
CA ALA A 51 6.15 7.47 8.60
C ALA A 51 5.67 6.38 7.65
N ILE A 52 5.81 5.11 8.03
CA ILE A 52 5.31 3.98 7.25
C ILE A 52 3.78 3.95 7.26
N ALA A 53 3.15 4.18 8.42
CA ALA A 53 1.70 4.13 8.58
C ALA A 53 1.00 5.19 7.72
N VAL A 54 1.44 6.45 7.78
CA VAL A 54 0.86 7.56 6.97
C VAL A 54 0.94 7.24 5.48
N ARG A 55 2.05 6.68 5.01
CA ARG A 55 2.21 6.27 3.61
C ARG A 55 1.34 5.07 3.24
N SER A 56 1.25 4.07 4.12
CA SER A 56 0.48 2.84 3.86
C SER A 56 -1.02 3.12 3.75
N VAL A 57 -1.56 4.07 4.54
CA VAL A 57 -2.97 4.50 4.42
C VAL A 57 -3.28 5.03 3.01
N GLY A 58 -2.40 5.85 2.44
CA GLY A 58 -2.58 6.37 1.07
C GLY A 58 -2.54 5.27 0.00
N PHE A 59 -1.71 4.24 0.21
CA PHE A 59 -1.63 3.10 -0.69
C PHE A 59 -2.86 2.18 -0.59
N ILE A 60 -3.36 1.92 0.60
CA ILE A 60 -4.56 1.12 0.84
C ILE A 60 -5.79 1.77 0.20
N ALA A 61 -5.97 3.09 0.40
CA ALA A 61 -7.09 3.82 -0.20
C ALA A 61 -7.11 3.71 -1.74
N LYS A 62 -5.94 3.79 -2.36
CA LYS A 62 -5.77 3.59 -3.80
C LYS A 62 -6.14 2.16 -4.21
N MET A 63 -5.58 1.15 -3.51
CA MET A 63 -5.82 -0.25 -3.84
C MET A 63 -7.28 -0.66 -3.66
N SER A 64 -7.98 -0.09 -2.66
CA SER A 64 -9.42 -0.26 -2.53
C SER A 64 -10.20 0.34 -3.70
N SER A 65 -9.75 1.49 -4.24
CA SER A 65 -10.36 2.09 -5.43
C SER A 65 -10.12 1.24 -6.69
N GLU A 66 -8.89 0.78 -6.92
CA GLU A 66 -8.56 -0.07 -8.07
C GLU A 66 -9.26 -1.42 -8.01
N ALA A 67 -9.36 -2.03 -6.83
CA ALA A 67 -10.05 -3.31 -6.64
C ALA A 67 -11.56 -3.23 -6.88
N ILE A 68 -12.20 -2.07 -6.66
CA ILE A 68 -13.62 -1.86 -6.98
C ILE A 68 -13.80 -1.68 -8.49
N GLU A 69 -12.85 -1.02 -9.17
CA GLU A 69 -12.91 -0.79 -10.61
C GLU A 69 -12.59 -2.03 -11.46
N ASP A 70 -11.80 -2.97 -10.93
CA ASP A 70 -11.32 -4.16 -11.65
C ASP A 70 -12.28 -5.38 -11.55
N ILE A 71 -13.45 -5.23 -10.93
CA ILE A 71 -14.43 -6.32 -10.82
C ILE A 71 -15.06 -6.58 -12.19
N ASP A 72 -14.86 -7.78 -12.73
CA ASP A 72 -15.52 -8.22 -13.97
C ASP A 72 -17.01 -8.49 -13.69
N VAL A 73 -17.86 -7.80 -14.45
CA VAL A 73 -19.33 -7.94 -14.38
C VAL A 73 -19.82 -9.23 -15.04
N GLY A 74 -19.02 -9.88 -15.90
CA GLY A 74 -19.40 -11.10 -16.60
C GLY A 74 -19.81 -12.25 -15.66
N PRO A 75 -18.98 -12.64 -14.68
CA PRO A 75 -19.34 -13.65 -13.67
C PRO A 75 -20.56 -13.29 -12.82
N ILE A 76 -20.80 -12.00 -12.58
CA ILE A 76 -21.95 -11.50 -11.83
C ILE A 76 -23.25 -11.69 -12.64
N GLU A 77 -23.23 -11.32 -13.92
CA GLU A 77 -24.38 -11.49 -14.83
C GLU A 77 -24.68 -12.96 -15.12
N ALA A 78 -23.66 -13.82 -15.19
CA ALA A 78 -23.82 -15.26 -15.39
C ALA A 78 -24.56 -15.92 -14.21
N ILE A 79 -24.16 -15.62 -12.97
CA ILE A 79 -24.84 -16.15 -11.77
C ILE A 79 -26.26 -15.60 -11.66
N ARG A 80 -26.47 -14.32 -11.99
CA ARG A 80 -27.80 -13.70 -11.96
C ARG A 80 -28.74 -14.31 -13.00
N SER A 81 -28.23 -14.62 -14.19
CA SER A 81 -28.98 -15.27 -15.27
C SER A 81 -29.33 -16.73 -14.96
N ALA A 82 -28.52 -17.39 -14.12
CA ALA A 82 -28.80 -18.72 -13.56
C ALA A 82 -29.81 -18.70 -12.38
N GLY A 83 -30.36 -17.53 -12.03
CA GLY A 83 -31.31 -17.38 -10.91
C GLY A 83 -30.65 -17.30 -9.53
N GLY A 84 -29.34 -17.02 -9.47
CA GLY A 84 -28.60 -16.97 -8.22
C GLY A 84 -28.91 -15.74 -7.36
N ASN A 85 -28.87 -15.93 -6.03
CA ASN A 85 -29.08 -14.87 -5.05
C ASN A 85 -27.79 -14.03 -4.84
N GLY A 86 -27.90 -12.80 -4.32
CA GLY A 86 -26.78 -11.89 -4.08
C GLY A 86 -25.66 -12.49 -3.21
N PHE A 87 -25.98 -13.42 -2.32
CA PHE A 87 -24.98 -14.13 -1.52
C PHE A 87 -24.12 -15.10 -2.36
N GLN A 88 -24.70 -15.74 -3.38
CA GLN A 88 -23.96 -16.59 -4.32
C GLN A 88 -23.07 -15.75 -5.23
N ILE A 89 -23.55 -14.57 -5.64
CA ILE A 89 -22.74 -13.62 -6.40
C ILE A 89 -21.52 -13.19 -5.58
N LEU A 90 -21.70 -12.86 -4.30
CA LEU A 90 -20.58 -12.48 -3.43
C LEU A 90 -19.54 -13.59 -3.32
N ILE A 91 -19.96 -14.82 -3.01
CA ILE A 91 -19.04 -15.94 -2.77
C ILE A 91 -18.38 -16.46 -4.05
N TYR A 92 -19.11 -16.53 -5.16
CA TYR A 92 -18.63 -17.21 -6.37
C TYR A 92 -18.18 -16.28 -7.49
N ALA A 93 -18.62 -15.02 -7.53
CA ALA A 93 -18.12 -14.04 -8.49
C ALA A 93 -17.11 -13.09 -7.84
N ILE A 94 -17.44 -12.48 -6.70
CA ILE A 94 -16.65 -11.35 -6.17
C ILE A 94 -15.43 -11.81 -5.36
N ILE A 95 -15.64 -12.64 -4.33
CA ILE A 95 -14.57 -13.11 -3.44
C ILE A 95 -13.38 -13.75 -4.20
N PRO A 96 -13.57 -14.68 -5.15
CA PRO A 96 -12.45 -15.33 -5.83
C PRO A 96 -11.66 -14.39 -6.74
N GLN A 97 -12.25 -13.29 -7.21
CA GLN A 97 -11.54 -12.26 -7.98
C GLN A 97 -10.71 -11.37 -7.05
N VAL A 98 -11.29 -10.97 -5.92
CA VAL A 98 -10.69 -10.03 -4.97
C VAL A 98 -9.54 -10.63 -4.16
N ILE A 99 -9.62 -11.91 -3.76
CA ILE A 99 -8.58 -12.57 -2.95
C ILE A 99 -7.18 -12.52 -3.59
N PRO A 100 -6.96 -12.99 -4.83
CA PRO A 100 -5.63 -13.00 -5.43
C PRO A 100 -5.07 -11.59 -5.64
N GLN A 101 -5.94 -10.61 -5.94
CA GLN A 101 -5.56 -9.20 -6.04
C GLN A 101 -5.08 -8.67 -4.68
N ILE A 102 -5.87 -8.84 -3.62
CA ILE A 102 -5.51 -8.39 -2.26
C ILE A 102 -4.24 -9.08 -1.76
N LEU A 103 -4.10 -10.39 -1.95
CA LEU A 103 -2.92 -11.12 -1.52
C LEU A 103 -1.66 -10.61 -2.22
N GLY A 104 -1.72 -10.34 -3.53
CA GLY A 104 -0.60 -9.77 -4.26
C GLY A 104 -0.18 -8.40 -3.70
N VAL A 105 -1.16 -7.56 -3.37
CA VAL A 105 -0.95 -6.24 -2.77
C VAL A 105 -0.32 -6.34 -1.38
N ILE A 106 -0.83 -7.23 -0.52
CA ILE A 106 -0.33 -7.44 0.84
C ILE A 106 1.13 -7.91 0.80
N ILE A 107 1.45 -8.90 -0.04
CA ILE A 107 2.81 -9.43 -0.16
C ILE A 107 3.77 -8.35 -0.66
N PHE A 108 3.35 -7.57 -1.66
CA PHE A 108 4.13 -6.46 -2.19
C PHE A 108 4.39 -5.37 -1.13
N GLU A 109 3.36 -4.96 -0.38
CA GLU A 109 3.49 -4.02 0.75
C GLU A 109 4.43 -4.58 1.82
N TRP A 110 4.35 -5.88 2.10
CA TRP A 110 5.22 -6.53 3.06
C TRP A 110 6.70 -6.45 2.67
N GLU A 111 7.03 -6.84 1.43
CA GLU A 111 8.40 -6.80 0.94
C GLU A 111 8.97 -5.38 0.98
N ILE A 112 8.19 -4.41 0.51
CA ILE A 112 8.64 -3.02 0.46
C ILE A 112 8.80 -2.46 1.88
N ASN A 113 7.89 -2.78 2.81
CA ASN A 113 7.96 -2.31 4.19
C ASN A 113 9.18 -2.88 4.93
N ILE A 114 9.61 -4.12 4.64
CA ILE A 114 10.86 -4.69 5.15
C ILE A 114 12.07 -3.90 4.66
N ARG A 115 12.16 -3.65 3.34
CA ARG A 115 13.25 -2.87 2.73
C ARG A 115 13.32 -1.45 3.30
N ARG A 116 12.16 -0.82 3.48
CA ARG A 116 11.99 0.53 4.05
C ARG A 116 12.44 0.59 5.51
N SER A 117 12.08 -0.41 6.31
CA SER A 117 12.47 -0.52 7.72
C SER A 117 13.98 -0.63 7.92
N ALA A 118 14.70 -1.26 6.98
CA ALA A 118 16.16 -1.28 6.97
C ALA A 118 16.75 0.13 6.73
N ILE A 119 16.24 0.86 5.73
CA ILE A 119 16.70 2.22 5.39
C ILE A 119 16.40 3.21 6.53
N LEU A 120 15.18 3.16 7.09
CA LEU A 120 14.76 4.00 8.22
C LEU A 120 15.64 3.78 9.47
N GLY A 121 16.08 2.54 9.71
CA GLY A 121 17.01 2.22 10.78
C GLY A 121 18.37 2.90 10.66
N LEU A 122 18.84 3.17 9.43
CA LEU A 122 20.10 3.89 9.18
C LEU A 122 19.97 5.40 9.41
N VAL A 123 18.78 5.97 9.21
CA VAL A 123 18.52 7.43 9.36
C VAL A 123 18.21 7.80 10.83
N GLY A 124 18.19 6.83 11.76
CA GLY A 124 17.92 7.05 13.18
C GLY A 124 16.43 7.13 13.54
N ALA A 125 15.53 6.88 12.58
CA ALA A 125 14.08 6.78 12.79
C ALA A 125 13.66 5.45 13.46
N GLY A 126 14.62 4.60 13.82
CA GLY A 126 14.39 3.24 14.33
C GLY A 126 13.85 2.27 13.28
N GLY A 127 13.82 0.98 13.60
CA GLY A 127 13.40 -0.09 12.69
C GLY A 127 14.33 -1.30 12.71
N LEU A 128 14.13 -2.24 11.78
CA LEU A 128 14.96 -3.45 11.65
C LEU A 128 16.43 -3.11 11.43
N GLY A 129 16.73 -2.05 10.66
CA GLY A 129 18.10 -1.58 10.44
C GLY A 129 18.83 -1.17 11.72
N LEU A 130 18.12 -0.62 12.71
CA LEU A 130 18.71 -0.26 14.01
C LEU A 130 19.11 -1.52 14.80
N VAL A 131 18.29 -2.57 14.72
CA VAL A 131 18.58 -3.87 15.36
C VAL A 131 19.81 -4.51 14.70
N PHE A 132 19.88 -4.50 13.36
CA PHE A 132 21.05 -4.99 12.63
C PHE A 132 22.32 -4.22 13.00
N PHE A 133 22.27 -2.88 13.00
CA PHE A 133 23.42 -2.05 13.34
C PHE A 133 23.91 -2.31 14.78
N ARG A 134 23.00 -2.44 15.74
CA ARG A 134 23.35 -2.78 17.13
C ARG A 134 24.04 -4.14 17.23
N GLN A 135 23.54 -5.16 16.55
CA GLN A 135 24.16 -6.48 16.57
C GLN A 135 25.55 -6.49 15.91
N MET A 136 25.70 -5.80 14.77
CA MET A 136 26.99 -5.66 14.10
C MET A 136 28.03 -4.97 15.00
N ASN A 137 27.63 -3.91 15.68
CA ASN A 137 28.51 -3.17 16.58
C ASN A 137 28.93 -4.03 17.77
N THR A 138 27.99 -4.76 18.38
CA THR A 138 28.29 -5.69 19.48
C THR A 138 29.26 -6.79 19.06
N LEU A 139 29.11 -7.35 17.85
CA LEU A 139 30.02 -8.37 17.32
C LEU A 139 31.45 -7.84 17.12
N ILE A 140 31.60 -6.59 16.68
CA ILE A 140 32.91 -5.95 16.49
C ILE A 140 33.62 -5.67 17.82
N PHE A 141 32.87 -5.33 18.87
CA PHE A 141 33.45 -5.06 20.20
C PHE A 141 33.79 -6.33 21.02
N MET A 142 33.27 -7.49 20.64
CA MET A 142 33.52 -8.78 21.30
C MET A 142 34.66 -9.60 20.64
N GLY A 143 35.23 -9.13 19.53
CA GLY A 143 36.31 -9.77 18.77
C GLY A 143 37.67 -9.11 18.95
#